data_AF-A0A938VWX1-F1
#
_entry.id   AF-A0A938VWX1-F1
#
_cell.length_a   1.000
_cell.length_b   1.000
_cell.length_c   1.000
_cell.angle_alpha   90.00
_cell.angle_beta   90.00
_cell.angle_gamma   90.00
#
_symmetry.space_group_name_H-M   'P 1'
#
loop_
_entity.id
_entity.type
_entity.pdbx_description
1 polymer ?
#
loop_
_entity_poly.entity_id
_entity_poly.type
_entity_poly.pdbx_seq_one_letter_code
_entity_poly.pdbx_strand_id
1 'polypeptide(L)'
;MEREVSWIARRDELVAKLAQRAASCPGLYPFREAADFLRVAQDQAGTNAASVCELLEAMWQRPEEAVQLNAQSLIQRGGGLKKA
;
A
#
# COMPACT_ATOMS: atom_id res chain seq x y z
N MET A 1 19.52 11.08 8.27
CA MET A 1 19.26 9.88 9.10
C MET A 1 17.98 10.03 9.92
N GLU A 2 17.82 11.04 10.78
CA GLU A 2 16.60 11.22 11.60
C GLU A 2 15.28 11.29 10.82
N ARG A 3 15.25 12.01 9.68
CA ARG A 3 14.06 12.09 8.83
C ARG A 3 13.67 10.75 8.22
N GLU A 4 14.65 9.93 7.85
CA GLU A 4 14.41 8.61 7.25
C GLU A 4 13.89 7.62 8.30
N VAL A 5 14.45 7.65 9.52
CA VAL A 5 13.92 6.91 10.66
C VAL A 5 12.47 7.34 10.97
N SER A 6 12.17 8.64 10.87
CA SER A 6 10.81 9.16 11.03
C SER A 6 9.83 8.62 9.98
N TRP A 7 10.26 8.45 8.74
CA TRP A 7 9.41 7.92 7.67
C TRP A 7 9.15 6.43 7.83
N ILE A 8 10.13 5.65 8.29
CA ILE A 8 9.94 4.22 8.55
C ILE A 8 8.93 4.01 9.68
N ALA A 9 9.05 4.76 10.78
CA ALA A 9 8.09 4.69 11.88
C ALA A 9 6.68 5.09 11.43
N ARG A 10 6.56 6.15 10.63
CA ARG A 10 5.28 6.60 10.07
C ARG A 10 4.65 5.57 9.13
N ARG A 11 5.45 4.95 8.27
CA ARG A 11 5.02 3.85 7.40
C ARG A 11 4.43 2.71 8.23
N ASP A 12 5.15 2.26 9.25
CA ASP A 12 4.71 1.13 10.08
C ASP A 12 3.41 1.45 10.83
N GLU A 13 3.28 2.69 11.33
CA GLU A 13 2.05 3.21 11.93
C GLU A 13 0.87 3.17 10.94
N LEU A 14 1.06 3.68 9.71
CA LEU A 14 0.03 3.74 8.68
C LEU A 14 -0.43 2.35 8.26
N VAL A 15 0.51 1.43 8.04
CA VAL A 15 0.22 0.05 7.68
C VAL A 15 -0.57 -0.66 8.78
N ALA A 16 -0.20 -0.47 10.05
CA ALA A 16 -0.94 -1.04 11.17
C ALA A 16 -2.38 -0.49 11.26
N LYS A 17 -2.56 0.81 11.07
CA LYS A 17 -3.90 1.45 11.04
C LYS A 17 -4.77 0.91 9.92
N LEU A 18 -4.20 0.78 8.72
CA LEU A 18 -4.89 0.25 7.55
C LEU A 18 -5.33 -1.21 7.76
N ALA A 19 -4.44 -2.06 8.28
CA ALA A 19 -4.75 -3.45 8.61
C ALA A 19 -5.86 -3.54 9.67
N GLN A 20 -5.79 -2.74 10.74
CA GLN A 20 -6.83 -2.69 11.76
C GLN A 20 -8.18 -2.26 11.19
N ARG A 21 -8.19 -1.27 10.29
CA ARG A 21 -9.42 -0.79 9.63
C ARG A 21 -9.98 -1.85 8.68
N ALA A 22 -9.15 -2.56 7.93
CA ALA A 22 -9.57 -3.66 7.08
C ALA A 22 -10.18 -4.83 7.88
N ALA A 23 -9.62 -5.12 9.06
CA ALA A 23 -10.19 -6.12 9.97
C ALA A 23 -11.54 -5.68 10.56
N SER A 24 -11.67 -4.39 10.88
CA SER A 24 -12.89 -3.82 11.48
C SER A 24 -14.01 -3.61 10.45
N CYS A 25 -13.66 -3.44 9.17
CA CYS A 25 -14.59 -3.21 8.07
C CYS A 25 -14.32 -4.19 6.91
N PRO A 26 -14.80 -5.44 7.00
CA PRO A 26 -14.63 -6.43 5.94
C PRO A 26 -15.22 -5.94 4.61
N GLY A 27 -14.44 -6.02 3.54
CA GLY A 27 -14.85 -5.59 2.18
C GLY A 27 -14.51 -4.14 1.84
N LEU A 28 -14.01 -3.34 2.78
CA LEU A 28 -13.56 -1.96 2.49
C LEU A 28 -12.27 -1.95 1.65
N TYR A 29 -11.38 -2.90 1.89
CA TYR A 29 -10.12 -3.06 1.18
C TYR A 29 -10.05 -4.42 0.50
N PRO A 30 -9.32 -4.55 -0.63
CA PRO A 30 -9.13 -5.82 -1.32
C PRO A 30 -8.15 -6.76 -0.61
N PHE A 31 -7.46 -6.30 0.43
CA PHE A 31 -6.49 -7.03 1.23
C PHE A 31 -6.73 -6.80 2.73
N ARG A 32 -6.18 -7.68 3.56
CA ARG A 32 -6.40 -7.69 5.02
C ARG A 32 -5.12 -7.48 5.82
N GLU A 33 -3.98 -7.89 5.28
CA GLU A 33 -2.73 -7.91 6.02
C GLU A 33 -1.90 -6.65 5.78
N ALA A 34 -1.19 -6.22 6.82
CA ALA A 34 -0.20 -5.14 6.78
C ALA A 34 0.77 -5.28 5.60
N ALA A 35 1.25 -6.51 5.35
CA ALA A 35 2.19 -6.81 4.28
C ALA A 35 1.63 -6.48 2.89
N ASP A 36 0.33 -6.65 2.66
CA ASP A 36 -0.29 -6.36 1.37
C ASP A 36 -0.37 -4.86 1.08
N PHE A 37 -0.76 -4.05 2.08
CA PHE A 37 -0.79 -2.59 1.95
C PHE A 37 0.60 -2.05 1.61
N LEU A 38 1.62 -2.52 2.36
CA LEU A 38 3.00 -2.11 2.12
C LEU A 38 3.48 -2.54 0.73
N ARG A 39 3.19 -3.78 0.33
CA ARG A 39 3.55 -4.34 -0.97
C ARG A 39 2.99 -3.48 -2.11
N VAL A 40 1.69 -3.16 -2.08
CA VAL A 40 1.04 -2.37 -3.13
C VAL A 40 1.59 -0.94 -3.16
N ALA A 41 1.82 -0.32 -2.01
CA ALA A 41 2.43 1.00 -1.95
C ALA A 41 3.86 1.01 -2.54
N GLN A 42 4.66 -0.01 -2.25
CA GLN A 42 6.01 -0.16 -2.80
C GLN A 42 6.03 -0.44 -4.30
N ASP A 43 5.07 -1.20 -4.81
CA ASP A 43 4.99 -1.46 -6.27
C ASP A 43 4.79 -0.17 -7.07
N GLN A 44 4.05 0.79 -6.50
CA GLN A 44 3.73 2.06 -7.14
C GLN A 44 4.77 3.17 -6.86
N ALA A 45 5.25 3.29 -5.62
CA ALA A 45 6.19 4.34 -5.22
C ALA A 45 7.67 3.90 -5.17
N GLY A 46 7.97 2.63 -5.42
CA GLY A 46 9.30 2.07 -5.27
C GLY A 46 9.73 1.96 -3.80
N THR A 47 11.03 2.17 -3.54
CA THR A 47 11.63 2.02 -2.20
C THR A 47 11.72 3.33 -1.41
N ASN A 48 11.23 4.45 -1.95
CA ASN A 48 11.24 5.73 -1.25
C ASN A 48 10.21 5.74 -0.11
N ALA A 49 10.69 5.79 1.13
CA ALA A 49 9.83 5.73 2.32
C ALA A 49 8.79 6.86 2.39
N ALA A 50 9.12 8.07 1.93
CA ALA A 50 8.20 9.20 1.94
C ALA A 50 7.05 8.98 0.96
N SER A 51 7.36 8.61 -0.29
CA SER A 51 6.35 8.33 -1.33
C SER A 51 5.49 7.10 -0.98
N VAL A 52 6.05 6.10 -0.32
CA VAL A 52 5.28 4.97 0.24
C VAL A 52 4.29 5.45 1.30
N CYS A 53 4.71 6.35 2.21
CA CYS A 53 3.80 6.92 3.21
C CYS A 53 2.66 7.70 2.56
N GLU A 54 2.94 8.53 1.55
CA GLU A 54 1.93 9.29 0.81
C GLU A 54 0.87 8.39 0.17
N LEU A 55 1.29 7.26 -0.43
CA LEU A 55 0.34 6.29 -0.99
C LEU A 55 -0.49 5.59 0.08
N LEU A 56 0.11 5.23 1.21
CA LEU A 56 -0.62 4.62 2.32
C LEU A 56 -1.66 5.61 2.90
N GLU A 57 -1.31 6.89 3.00
CA GLU A 57 -2.25 7.94 3.39
C GLU A 57 -3.36 8.14 2.35
N ALA A 58 -3.05 8.07 1.06
CA ALA A 58 -4.05 8.12 0.00
C ALA A 58 -5.06 6.96 0.11
N MET A 59 -4.59 5.72 0.36
CA MET A 59 -5.45 4.56 0.59
C MET A 59 -6.29 4.69 1.87
N TRP A 60 -5.79 5.41 2.88
CA TRP A 60 -6.56 5.70 4.09
C TRP A 60 -7.72 6.66 3.80
N GLN A 61 -7.46 7.71 3.02
CA GLN A 61 -8.46 8.72 2.66
C GLN A 61 -9.47 8.21 1.64
N ARG A 62 -9.02 7.39 0.67
CA ARG A 62 -9.81 6.86 -0.46
C ARG A 62 -9.65 5.34 -0.55
N PRO A 63 -10.36 4.56 0.28
CA PRO A 63 -10.25 3.10 0.30
C PRO A 63 -10.58 2.42 -1.03
N GLU A 64 -11.48 3.00 -1.82
CA GLU A 64 -11.87 2.52 -3.15
C GLU A 64 -10.70 2.51 -4.14
N GLU A 65 -9.76 3.46 -4.03
CA GLU A 65 -8.57 3.51 -4.88
C GLU A 65 -7.61 2.36 -4.58
N ALA A 66 -7.66 1.78 -3.38
CA ALA A 66 -6.84 0.63 -3.02
C ALA A 66 -7.11 -0.58 -3.93
N VAL A 67 -8.33 -0.72 -4.44
CA VAL A 67 -8.69 -1.76 -5.43
C VAL A 67 -7.96 -1.55 -6.75
N GLN A 68 -7.95 -0.31 -7.25
CA GLN A 68 -7.27 0.05 -8.49
C GLN A 68 -5.75 -0.10 -8.37
N LEU A 69 -5.17 0.37 -7.26
CA LEU A 69 -3.74 0.25 -6.99
C LEU A 69 -3.32 -1.22 -6.86
N ASN A 70 -4.13 -2.07 -6.21
CA ASN A 70 -3.87 -3.50 -6.15
C ASN A 70 -3.90 -4.15 -7.54
N ALA A 71 -4.88 -3.80 -8.37
CA ALA A 71 -4.96 -4.32 -9.74
C ALA A 71 -3.71 -3.93 -10.56
N GLN A 72 -3.26 -2.67 -10.47
CA GLN A 72 -2.05 -2.20 -11.13
C GLN A 72 -0.79 -2.92 -10.62
N SER A 73 -0.66 -3.08 -9.31
CA SER A 73 0.41 -3.84 -8.66
C SER A 73 0.47 -5.29 -9.17
N LEU A 74 -0.67 -5.97 -9.26
CA LEU A 74 -0.75 -7.33 -9.79
C LEU A 74 -0.36 -7.41 -11.27
N ILE A 75 -0.77 -6.43 -12.10
CA ILE A 75 -0.38 -6.36 -13.51
C ILE A 75 1.13 -6.15 -13.65
N GLN A 76 1.71 -5.24 -12.87
CA GLN A 76 3.13 -4.92 -12.88
C GLN A 76 3.99 -6.13 -12.47
N ARG A 77 3.56 -6.89 -11.46
CA ARG A 77 4.24 -8.11 -10.99
C ARG A 77 3.99 -9.33 -11.87
N GLY A 78 2.80 -9.43 -12.46
CA GLY A 78 2.39 -10.55 -13.31
C GLY A 78 3.08 -10.60 -14.67
N GLY A 79 3.80 -9.52 -15.04
CA GLY A 79 4.37 -9.36 -16.38
C GLY A 79 3.23 -9.21 -17.38
N GLY A 80 2.93 -7.98 -17.79
CA GLY A 80 1.89 -7.69 -18.77
C GLY A 80 1.95 -8.69 -19.93
N LEU A 81 0.78 -9.24 -20.32
CA LEU A 81 0.56 -10.20 -21.42
C LEU A 81 1.88 -10.54 -22.11
N LYS A 82 2.55 -11.63 -21.71
CA LYS A 82 3.70 -12.15 -22.45
C LYS A 82 3.36 -12.04 -23.93
N LYS A 83 3.99 -11.10 -24.64
CA LYS A 83 3.93 -11.08 -26.09
C LYS A 83 4.57 -12.40 -26.50
N ALA A 84 3.74 -13.34 -26.93
CA ALA A 84 4.15 -14.52 -27.68
C ALA A 84 4.74 -14.08 -29.01
#